data_AF-A0A0P9VMR7-F1
#
_entry.id   AF-A0A0P9VMR7-F1
#
_cell.length_a   1.000
_cell.length_b   1.000
_cell.length_c   1.000
_cell.angle_alpha   90.00
_cell.angle_beta   90.00
_cell.angle_gamma   90.00
#
_symmetry.space_group_name_H-M   'P 1'
#
loop_
_entity.id
_entity.type
_entity.pdbx_description
1 polymer ?
#
loop_
_entity_poly.entity_id
_entity_poly.type
_entity_poly.pdbx_seq_one_letter_code
_entity_poly.pdbx_strand_id
1 'polypeptide(L)'
;MNGNCAQPMNMPTEPHPKLKLEQYLGIQIKRQRQAQELKLADVARIAGISQGMLSKIENAQVSTSLDNLSRLCDVLGMPMSKLFSQYDQQGSSALLVKADEGLEVVRRGTEKGHTYHLLNHTRGPKKSFEAYMVTMDDASEEFPTFSHPGTEFLHLLEGELIY
;
A
#
# COMPACT_ATOMS: atom_id res chain seq x y z
N MET A 1 -50.00 -6.20 1.34
CA MET A 1 -48.90 -7.19 1.24
C MET A 1 -47.64 -6.48 1.68
N ASN A 2 -47.18 -6.77 2.91
CA ASN A 2 -46.02 -6.14 3.52
C ASN A 2 -44.74 -6.81 3.00
N GLY A 3 -44.00 -6.12 2.13
CA GLY A 3 -42.66 -6.52 1.70
C GLY A 3 -41.63 -5.97 2.67
N ASN A 4 -41.10 -6.85 3.52
CA ASN A 4 -40.06 -6.55 4.52
C ASN A 4 -38.75 -6.18 3.81
N CYS A 5 -38.41 -4.90 3.79
CA CYS A 5 -37.17 -4.38 3.22
C CYS A 5 -36.03 -4.73 4.19
N ALA A 6 -35.22 -5.73 3.85
CA ALA A 6 -34.03 -6.07 4.62
C ALA A 6 -33.06 -4.89 4.56
N GLN A 7 -32.90 -4.19 5.68
CA GLN A 7 -31.89 -3.15 5.83
C GLN A 7 -30.50 -3.78 5.66
N PRO A 8 -29.57 -3.14 4.94
CA PRO A 8 -28.21 -3.65 4.81
C PRO A 8 -27.56 -3.69 6.20
N MET A 9 -27.11 -4.89 6.58
CA MET A 9 -26.42 -5.14 7.83
C MET A 9 -25.09 -4.38 7.80
N ASN A 10 -25.07 -3.23 8.46
CA ASN A 10 -23.89 -2.38 8.58
C ASN A 10 -22.91 -3.07 9.53
N MET A 11 -22.07 -3.97 9.02
CA MET A 11 -20.96 -4.51 9.79
C MET A 11 -19.96 -3.37 10.03
N PRO A 12 -19.66 -3.00 11.28
CA PRO A 12 -18.57 -2.07 11.54
C PRO A 12 -17.28 -2.76 11.10
N THR A 13 -16.73 -2.35 9.96
CA THR A 13 -15.33 -2.57 9.62
C THR A 13 -14.50 -1.69 10.55
N GLU A 14 -14.41 -2.10 11.82
CA GLU A 14 -13.42 -1.58 12.75
C GLU A 14 -12.05 -1.78 12.09
N PRO A 15 -11.31 -0.72 11.77
CA PRO A 15 -9.98 -0.87 11.21
C PRO A 15 -9.15 -1.59 12.28
N HIS A 16 -8.75 -2.83 12.00
CA HIS A 16 -7.80 -3.55 12.85
C HIS A 16 -6.64 -2.60 13.14
N PRO A 17 -6.33 -2.29 14.43
CA PRO A 17 -5.36 -1.27 14.74
C PRO A 17 -4.03 -1.68 14.12
N LYS A 18 -3.62 -0.93 13.09
CA LYS A 18 -2.34 -1.12 12.44
C LYS A 18 -1.28 -0.94 13.50
N LEU A 19 -0.47 -1.97 13.75
CA LEU A 19 0.65 -1.88 14.69
C LEU A 19 1.47 -0.63 14.35
N LYS A 20 1.95 0.08 15.37
CA LYS A 20 2.94 1.14 15.14
C LYS A 20 4.22 0.51 14.59
N LEU A 21 4.99 1.28 13.83
CA LEU A 21 6.22 0.80 13.19
C LEU A 21 7.16 0.15 14.20
N GLU A 22 7.38 0.80 15.34
CA GLU A 22 8.26 0.31 16.40
C GLU A 22 7.80 -1.06 16.95
N GLN A 23 6.50 -1.26 17.08
CA GLN A 23 5.90 -2.53 17.53
C GLN A 23 6.14 -3.63 16.50
N TYR A 24 5.86 -3.34 15.24
CA TYR A 24 6.08 -4.30 14.16
C TYR A 24 7.57 -4.68 14.05
N LEU A 25 8.48 -3.70 14.08
CA LEU A 25 9.93 -3.94 14.02
C LEU A 25 10.42 -4.76 15.22
N GLY A 26 10.01 -4.41 16.45
CA GLY A 26 10.36 -5.15 17.65
C GLY A 26 9.94 -6.62 17.59
N ILE A 27 8.72 -6.88 17.09
CA ILE A 27 8.20 -8.25 16.88
C ILE A 27 9.04 -9.01 15.85
N GLN A 28 9.39 -8.39 14.71
CA GLN A 28 10.18 -9.07 13.67
C GLN A 28 11.59 -9.39 14.14
N ILE A 29 12.25 -8.45 14.85
CA ILE A 29 13.58 -8.65 15.43
C ILE A 29 13.56 -9.81 16.43
N LYS A 30 12.61 -9.79 17.37
CA LYS A 30 12.43 -10.85 18.37
C LYS A 30 12.18 -12.20 17.73
N ARG A 31 11.28 -12.24 16.73
CA ARG A 31 10.93 -13.46 15.99
C ARG A 31 12.16 -14.04 15.29
N GLN A 32 12.93 -13.20 14.57
CA GLN A 32 14.12 -13.65 13.86
C GLN A 32 15.19 -14.17 14.84
N ARG A 33 15.41 -13.47 15.95
CA ARG A 33 16.34 -13.92 17.00
C ARG A 33 15.93 -15.27 17.58
N GLN A 34 14.65 -15.44 17.92
CA GLN A 34 14.12 -16.68 18.50
C GLN A 34 14.15 -17.83 17.49
N ALA A 35 13.89 -17.58 16.21
CA ALA A 35 13.96 -18.58 15.15
C ALA A 35 15.39 -19.15 14.96
N GLN A 36 16.41 -18.40 15.36
CA GLN A 36 17.81 -18.82 15.37
C GLN A 36 18.29 -19.29 16.76
N GLU A 37 17.39 -19.37 17.74
CA GLU A 37 17.68 -19.75 19.13
C GLU A 37 18.77 -18.89 19.80
N LEU A 38 18.96 -17.66 19.32
CA LEU A 38 19.99 -16.76 19.82
C LEU A 38 19.56 -16.12 21.13
N LYS A 39 20.48 -16.08 22.11
CA LYS A 39 20.26 -15.39 23.38
C LYS A 39 20.27 -13.88 23.17
N LEU A 40 19.42 -13.19 23.93
CA LEU A 40 19.33 -11.72 23.91
C LEU A 40 20.69 -11.06 24.17
N ALA A 41 21.45 -11.59 25.15
CA ALA A 41 22.76 -11.06 25.52
C ALA A 41 23.79 -11.18 24.38
N ASP A 42 23.77 -12.27 23.62
CA ASP A 42 24.71 -12.50 22.52
C ASP A 42 24.44 -11.57 21.35
N VAL A 43 23.17 -11.43 20.94
CA VAL A 43 22.80 -10.51 19.87
C VAL A 43 23.14 -9.07 20.24
N ALA A 44 22.80 -8.63 21.46
CA ALA A 44 23.10 -7.28 21.92
C ALA A 44 24.61 -7.00 21.90
N ARG A 45 25.42 -7.95 22.40
CA ARG A 45 26.88 -7.86 22.41
C ARG A 45 27.46 -7.72 21.01
N ILE A 46 27.05 -8.57 20.06
CA ILE A 46 27.58 -8.55 18.69
C ILE A 46 27.11 -7.28 17.95
N ALA A 47 25.85 -6.86 18.17
CA ALA A 47 25.31 -5.64 17.58
C ALA A 47 25.87 -4.35 18.21
N GLY A 48 26.67 -4.44 19.28
CA GLY A 48 27.26 -3.28 19.95
C GLY A 48 26.23 -2.41 20.67
N ILE A 49 25.20 -3.02 21.26
CA ILE A 49 24.19 -2.34 22.09
C ILE A 49 24.03 -3.05 23.44
N SER A 50 23.44 -2.37 24.43
CA SER A 50 23.18 -3.02 25.72
C SER A 50 22.05 -4.04 25.62
N GLN A 51 22.11 -5.11 26.41
CA GLN A 51 21.02 -6.10 26.49
C GLN A 51 19.69 -5.45 26.89
N GLY A 52 19.72 -4.46 27.78
CA GLY A 52 18.53 -3.69 28.16
C GLY A 52 17.97 -2.85 27.01
N MET A 53 18.84 -2.29 26.15
CA MET A 53 18.41 -1.62 24.93
C MET A 53 17.72 -2.61 23.99
N LEU A 54 18.34 -3.74 23.65
CA LEU A 54 17.71 -4.74 22.78
C LEU A 54 16.36 -5.23 23.34
N SER A 55 16.25 -5.44 24.66
CA SER A 55 14.98 -5.78 25.30
C SER A 55 13.91 -4.70 25.07
N LYS A 56 14.26 -3.42 25.25
CA LYS A 56 13.33 -2.30 24.99
C LYS A 56 12.94 -2.22 23.52
N ILE A 57 13.85 -2.54 22.60
CA ILE A 57 13.57 -2.59 21.15
C ILE A 57 12.57 -3.70 20.84
N GLU A 58 12.82 -4.93 21.28
CA GLU A 58 11.94 -6.08 21.04
C GLU A 58 10.53 -5.90 21.62
N ASN A 59 10.38 -5.05 22.63
CA ASN A 59 9.10 -4.72 23.27
C ASN A 59 8.56 -3.32 22.88
N ALA A 60 9.16 -2.65 21.89
CA ALA A 60 8.76 -1.33 21.40
C ALA A 60 8.64 -0.23 22.47
N GLN A 61 9.52 -0.29 23.46
CA GLN A 61 9.62 0.66 24.58
C GLN A 61 10.62 1.79 24.31
N VAL A 62 11.30 1.77 23.18
CA VAL A 62 12.27 2.81 22.77
C VAL A 62 12.27 2.97 21.26
N SER A 63 12.37 4.21 20.79
CA SER A 63 12.65 4.51 19.39
C SER A 63 14.10 4.16 19.07
N THR A 64 14.31 3.40 18.00
CA THR A 64 15.61 2.88 17.60
C THR A 64 16.12 3.63 16.38
N SER A 65 17.42 3.98 16.36
CA SER A 65 18.04 4.57 15.18
C SER A 65 18.16 3.56 14.03
N LEU A 66 18.21 4.05 12.79
CA LEU A 66 18.46 3.21 11.61
C LEU A 66 19.79 2.45 11.71
N ASP A 67 20.80 3.06 12.32
CA ASP A 67 22.10 2.43 12.56
C ASP A 67 21.99 1.21 13.50
N ASN A 68 21.26 1.32 14.62
CA ASN A 68 21.00 0.18 15.50
C ASN A 68 20.20 -0.91 14.78
N LEU A 69 19.19 -0.54 13.97
CA LEU A 69 18.42 -1.51 13.17
C LEU A 69 19.31 -2.22 12.14
N SER A 70 20.23 -1.51 11.49
CA SER A 70 21.16 -2.09 10.52
C SER A 70 22.08 -3.11 11.19
N ARG A 71 22.70 -2.73 12.33
CA ARG A 71 23.56 -3.64 13.10
C ARG A 71 22.80 -4.88 13.57
N LEU A 72 21.56 -4.74 14.01
CA LEU A 72 20.72 -5.88 14.38
C LEU A 72 20.37 -6.76 13.18
N CYS A 73 20.06 -6.16 12.03
CA CYS A 73 19.83 -6.87 10.77
C CYS A 73 21.04 -7.71 10.36
N ASP A 74 22.24 -7.13 10.43
CA ASP A 74 23.50 -7.81 10.09
C ASP A 74 23.75 -9.01 11.00
N VAL A 75 23.59 -8.84 12.32
CA VAL A 75 23.75 -9.93 13.31
C VAL A 75 22.72 -11.04 13.12
N LEU A 76 21.49 -10.69 12.73
CA LEU A 76 20.40 -11.63 12.53
C LEU A 76 20.34 -12.21 11.10
N GLY A 77 21.28 -11.84 10.22
CA GLY A 77 21.32 -12.30 8.84
C GLY A 77 20.05 -11.93 8.05
N MET A 78 19.44 -10.78 8.36
CA MET A 78 18.20 -10.31 7.74
C MET A 78 18.46 -9.04 6.93
N PRO A 79 18.08 -8.97 5.65
CA PRO A 79 18.13 -7.70 4.91
C PRO A 79 17.21 -6.65 5.54
N MET A 80 17.66 -5.40 5.61
CA MET A 80 16.85 -4.29 6.12
C MET A 80 15.50 -4.19 5.38
N SER A 81 15.46 -4.41 4.06
CA SER A 81 14.21 -4.43 3.29
C SER A 81 13.19 -5.48 3.78
N LYS A 82 13.67 -6.66 4.20
CA LYS A 82 12.82 -7.73 4.74
C LYS A 82 12.21 -7.32 6.07
N LEU A 83 12.96 -6.61 6.91
CA LEU A 83 12.48 -6.12 8.20
C LEU A 83 11.21 -5.26 8.06
N PHE A 84 11.07 -4.47 6.99
CA PHE A 84 9.91 -3.60 6.73
C PHE A 84 8.83 -4.19 5.80
N SER A 85 9.12 -5.32 5.15
CA SER A 85 8.38 -5.80 3.97
C SER A 85 6.86 -5.97 4.13
N GLN A 86 6.36 -6.28 5.33
CA GLN A 86 4.93 -6.49 5.59
C GLN A 86 4.30 -5.39 6.47
N TYR A 87 5.04 -4.33 6.82
CA TYR A 87 4.51 -3.26 7.67
C TYR A 87 3.40 -2.46 6.96
N ASP A 88 3.63 -2.15 5.68
CA ASP A 88 2.71 -1.35 4.86
C ASP A 88 1.92 -2.17 3.84
N GLN A 89 2.00 -3.50 3.90
CA GLN A 89 1.11 -4.38 3.16
C GLN A 89 -0.28 -4.33 3.82
N GLN A 90 -1.06 -3.33 3.43
CA GLN A 90 -2.48 -3.29 3.76
C GLN A 90 -3.15 -4.52 3.15
N GLY A 91 -3.76 -5.36 3.99
CA GLY A 91 -4.62 -6.47 3.56
C GLY A 91 -5.96 -6.03 2.95
N SER A 92 -6.12 -4.75 2.58
CA SER A 92 -7.33 -4.31 1.91
C SER A 92 -7.21 -4.64 0.42
N SER A 93 -7.93 -5.67 0.01
CA SER A 93 -8.10 -6.05 -1.40
C SER A 93 -8.94 -5.04 -2.19
N ALA A 94 -9.55 -4.06 -1.52
CA ALA A 94 -10.43 -3.08 -2.11
C ALA A 94 -10.05 -1.65 -1.69
N LEU A 95 -10.32 -0.71 -2.57
CA LEU A 95 -10.32 0.71 -2.29
C LEU A 95 -11.74 1.22 -2.46
N LEU A 96 -12.22 1.99 -1.49
CA LEU A 96 -13.47 2.72 -1.60
C LEU A 96 -13.13 4.20 -1.69
N VAL A 97 -13.52 4.81 -2.80
CA VAL A 97 -13.48 6.26 -3.00
C VAL A 97 -14.91 6.70 -3.25
N LYS A 98 -15.34 7.78 -2.60
CA LYS A 98 -16.68 8.33 -2.84
C LYS A 98 -16.74 8.93 -4.24
N ALA A 99 -17.95 9.07 -4.77
CA ALA A 99 -18.17 9.88 -5.95
C ALA A 99 -17.54 11.27 -5.76
N ASP A 100 -16.93 11.79 -6.82
CA ASP A 100 -16.28 13.12 -6.87
C ASP A 100 -15.07 13.32 -5.94
N GLU A 101 -14.66 12.29 -5.18
CA GLU A 101 -13.41 12.28 -4.39
C GLU A 101 -12.30 11.46 -5.09
N GLY A 102 -12.54 11.05 -6.34
CA GLY A 102 -11.58 10.34 -7.19
C GLY A 102 -10.31 11.15 -7.42
N LEU A 103 -9.16 10.48 -7.51
CA LEU A 103 -7.91 11.16 -7.82
C LEU A 103 -7.91 11.57 -9.30
N GLU A 104 -7.98 12.87 -9.55
CA GLU A 104 -7.70 13.43 -10.88
C GLU A 104 -6.21 13.28 -11.19
N VAL A 105 -5.88 12.78 -12.38
CA VAL A 105 -4.50 12.54 -12.80
C VAL A 105 -4.20 13.21 -14.13
N VAL A 106 -2.98 13.73 -14.26
CA VAL A 106 -2.51 14.29 -15.53
C VAL A 106 -2.13 13.16 -16.48
N ARG A 107 -2.76 13.14 -17.66
CA ARG A 107 -2.48 12.24 -18.77
C ARG A 107 -2.23 13.03 -20.04
N ARG A 108 -1.84 12.35 -21.12
CA ARG A 108 -1.53 12.99 -22.41
C ARG A 108 -2.72 13.78 -22.97
N GLY A 109 -3.94 13.28 -22.80
CA GLY A 109 -5.15 13.99 -23.22
C GLY A 109 -5.54 15.18 -22.32
N THR A 110 -4.91 15.35 -21.15
CA THR A 110 -5.24 16.46 -20.24
C THR A 110 -4.90 17.82 -20.84
N GLU A 111 -3.81 17.91 -21.62
CA GLU A 111 -3.49 19.12 -22.39
C GLU A 111 -4.50 19.41 -23.50
N LYS A 112 -5.37 18.45 -23.79
CA LYS A 112 -6.42 18.49 -24.81
C LYS A 112 -7.83 18.59 -24.21
N GLY A 113 -7.92 19.05 -22.96
CA GLY A 113 -9.18 19.27 -22.25
C GLY A 113 -9.77 18.01 -21.59
N HIS A 114 -9.19 16.83 -21.78
CA HIS A 114 -9.72 15.63 -21.16
C HIS A 114 -9.44 15.56 -19.67
N THR A 115 -10.47 15.31 -18.88
CA THR A 115 -10.34 15.02 -17.45
C THR A 115 -10.24 13.52 -17.23
N TYR A 116 -9.23 13.09 -16.46
CA TYR A 116 -9.02 11.67 -16.12
C TYR A 116 -9.13 11.50 -14.60
N HIS A 117 -10.12 10.73 -14.16
CA HIS A 117 -10.21 10.30 -12.77
C HIS A 117 -9.79 8.84 -12.66
N LEU A 118 -8.81 8.56 -11.80
CA LEU A 118 -8.34 7.20 -11.54
C LEU A 118 -9.35 6.46 -10.66
N LEU A 119 -9.93 5.38 -11.18
CA LEU A 119 -10.96 4.59 -10.50
C LEU A 119 -10.39 3.47 -9.63
N ASN A 120 -9.16 3.04 -9.89
CA ASN A 120 -8.48 2.03 -9.08
C ASN A 120 -7.03 2.42 -8.80
N HIS A 121 -6.52 2.08 -7.61
CA HIS A 121 -5.12 2.26 -7.28
C HIS A 121 -4.52 0.95 -6.77
N THR A 122 -3.73 0.29 -7.59
CA THR A 122 -2.97 -0.88 -7.14
C THR A 122 -1.69 -0.42 -6.45
N ARG A 123 -1.55 -0.73 -5.16
CA ARG A 123 -0.28 -0.52 -4.44
C ARG A 123 0.75 -1.56 -4.87
N GLY A 124 1.98 -1.11 -5.07
CA GLY A 124 3.12 -1.98 -5.38
C GLY A 124 3.71 -1.76 -6.77
N PRO A 125 4.85 -2.42 -7.06
CA PRO A 125 5.64 -2.13 -8.26
C PRO A 125 5.01 -2.67 -9.56
N LYS A 126 4.03 -3.58 -9.47
CA LYS A 126 3.33 -4.14 -10.62
C LYS A 126 1.90 -3.64 -10.65
N LYS A 127 1.57 -2.88 -11.68
CA LYS A 127 0.19 -2.52 -12.01
C LYS A 127 -0.29 -3.45 -13.12
N SER A 128 -1.23 -4.34 -12.80
CA SER A 128 -1.80 -5.27 -13.79
C SER A 128 -2.95 -4.64 -14.57
N PHE A 129 -3.60 -3.61 -14.02
CA PHE A 129 -4.81 -3.00 -14.55
C PHE A 129 -4.98 -1.58 -13.99
N GLU A 130 -5.34 -0.65 -14.85
CA GLU A 130 -5.75 0.71 -14.47
C GLU A 130 -7.07 1.04 -15.16
N ALA A 131 -8.01 1.61 -14.41
CA ALA A 131 -9.32 2.04 -14.87
C ALA A 131 -9.45 3.54 -14.68
N TYR A 132 -9.97 4.20 -15.70
CA TYR A 132 -10.13 5.65 -15.74
C TYR A 132 -11.57 6.00 -16.06
N MET A 133 -12.11 7.01 -15.38
CA MET A 133 -13.24 7.78 -15.89
C MET A 133 -12.68 8.92 -16.71
N VAL A 134 -13.04 8.98 -17.99
CA VAL A 134 -12.55 10.00 -18.91
C VAL A 134 -13.72 10.84 -19.37
N THR A 135 -13.63 12.15 -19.14
CA THR A 135 -14.54 13.13 -19.70
C THR A 135 -13.80 13.89 -20.79
N MET A 136 -14.35 13.93 -22.00
CA MET A 136 -13.80 14.64 -23.14
C MET A 136 -14.71 15.84 -23.44
N ASP A 137 -14.14 17.03 -23.48
CA ASP A 137 -14.83 18.31 -23.64
C ASP A 137 -14.74 18.89 -25.07
N ASP A 138 -13.81 18.40 -25.90
CA ASP A 138 -13.65 18.81 -27.30
C ASP A 138 -14.06 17.71 -28.28
N ALA A 139 -15.11 17.99 -29.07
CA ALA A 139 -15.65 17.08 -30.07
C ALA A 139 -14.83 17.03 -31.38
N SER A 140 -13.76 17.83 -31.51
CA SER A 140 -13.12 18.11 -32.81
C SER A 140 -11.64 17.75 -32.95
N GLU A 141 -11.01 17.14 -31.93
CA GLU A 141 -9.60 16.77 -32.04
C GLU A 141 -9.38 15.42 -32.75
N GLU A 142 -8.64 15.44 -33.85
CA GLU A 142 -8.02 14.24 -34.42
C GLU A 142 -6.82 13.83 -33.57
N PHE A 143 -6.95 12.72 -32.84
CA PHE A 143 -5.85 12.18 -32.04
C PHE A 143 -4.91 11.36 -32.92
N PRO A 144 -3.59 11.54 -32.80
CA PRO A 144 -2.65 10.62 -33.42
C PRO A 144 -2.89 9.21 -32.86
N THR A 145 -2.83 8.19 -33.72
CA THR A 145 -3.01 6.78 -33.33
C THR A 145 -2.15 6.46 -32.11
N PHE A 146 -2.79 6.15 -30.99
CA PHE A 146 -2.13 5.77 -29.76
C PHE A 146 -2.03 4.25 -29.70
N SER A 147 -0.84 3.76 -29.36
CA SER A 147 -0.61 2.34 -29.13
C SER A 147 0.27 2.20 -27.92
N HIS A 148 -0.11 1.28 -27.04
CA HIS A 148 0.68 0.89 -25.89
C HIS A 148 0.63 -0.64 -25.71
N PRO A 149 1.63 -1.24 -25.07
CA PRO A 149 1.55 -2.64 -24.70
C PRO A 149 0.41 -2.84 -23.70
N GLY A 150 -0.49 -3.78 -23.98
CA GLY A 150 -1.61 -4.10 -23.11
C GLY A 150 -2.91 -4.35 -23.88
N THR A 151 -3.99 -4.47 -23.12
CA THR A 151 -5.35 -4.58 -23.65
C THR A 151 -6.16 -3.43 -23.08
N GLU A 152 -6.85 -2.69 -23.93
CA GLU A 152 -7.79 -1.65 -23.54
C GLU A 152 -9.22 -2.18 -23.64
N PHE A 153 -10.07 -1.74 -22.71
CA PHE A 153 -11.51 -1.93 -22.76
C PHE A 153 -12.16 -0.57 -22.53
N LEU A 154 -13.02 -0.16 -23.45
CA LEU A 154 -13.74 1.10 -23.38
C LEU A 154 -15.22 0.83 -23.16
N HIS A 155 -15.84 1.58 -22.25
CA HIS A 155 -17.27 1.58 -22.02
C HIS A 155 -17.77 3.02 -22.07
N LEU A 156 -18.53 3.35 -23.13
CA LEU A 156 -19.10 4.67 -23.32
C LEU A 156 -20.29 4.86 -22.37
N LEU A 157 -20.18 5.83 -21.46
CA LEU A 157 -21.23 6.12 -20.49
C LEU A 157 -22.25 7.12 -21.03
N GLU A 158 -21.80 8.12 -21.79
CA GLU A 158 -22.62 9.17 -22.37
C GLU A 158 -21.97 9.70 -23.66
N GLY A 159 -22.79 10.12 -24.62
CA GLY A 159 -22.35 10.73 -25.88
C GLY A 159 -22.15 9.74 -27.03
N GLU A 160 -21.25 10.10 -27.94
CA GLU A 160 -20.86 9.33 -29.11
C GLU A 160 -19.34 9.33 -29.23
N LEU A 161 -18.74 8.19 -29.59
CA LEU A 161 -17.31 8.05 -29.81
C LEU A 161 -17.09 7.40 -31.18
N ILE A 162 -16.27 8.05 -32.01
CA ILE A 162 -15.81 7.51 -33.28
C ILE A 162 -14.43 6.89 -33.03
N TYR A 163 -14.29 5.59 -33.31
CA TYR A 163 -13.07 4.80 -33.10
C TYR A 163 -12.52 4.27 -34.44
#